data_AF-A0A2A2GWV7-F1
#
_entry.id   AF-A0A2A2GWV7-F1
#
_cell.length_a   1.000
_cell.length_b   1.000
_cell.length_c   1.000
_cell.angle_alpha   90.00
_cell.angle_beta   90.00
_cell.angle_gamma   90.00
#
_symmetry.space_group_name_H-M   'P 1'
#
loop_
_entity.id
_entity.type
_entity.pdbx_description
1 polymer ?
#
loop_
_entity_poly.entity_id
_entity_poly.type
_entity_poly.pdbx_seq_one_letter_code
_entity_poly.pdbx_strand_id
1 'polypeptide(L)' 'MFSQELVHHKFTITSGLAIGIDGISHKTGLKHDGITVAVLGAVVTR' A
#
# COMPACT_ATOMS: atom_id res chain seq x y z
N MET A 1 10.37 -2.13 9.89
CA MET A 1 10.15 -2.53 8.47
C MET A 1 10.28 -1.28 7.59
N PHE A 2 10.78 -1.36 6.36
CA PHE A 2 10.96 -0.16 5.52
C PHE A 2 9.68 0.68 5.35
N SER A 3 8.53 0.04 5.10
CA SER A 3 7.24 0.74 4.98
C SER A 3 6.77 1.43 6.27
N GLN A 4 7.21 0.97 7.44
CA GLN A 4 6.89 1.64 8.72
C GLN A 4 7.61 2.98 8.84
N GLU A 5 8.88 3.06 8.43
CA GLU A 5 9.63 4.32 8.41
C GLU A 5 8.98 5.32 7.46
N LEU A 6 8.56 4.87 6.28
CA LEU A 6 7.82 5.72 5.35
C LEU A 6 6.55 6.32 5.98
N VAL A 7 5.77 5.50 6.69
CA VAL A 7 4.57 5.95 7.40
C VAL A 7 4.90 6.97 8.50
N HIS A 8 5.98 6.74 9.26
CA HIS A 8 6.43 7.66 10.30
C HIS A 8 6.81 9.03 9.70
N HIS A 9 7.43 9.03 8.52
CA HIS A 9 7.74 10.20 7.71
C HIS A 9 6.56 10.75 6.90
N LYS A 10 5.32 10.29 7.18
CA LYS A 10 4.07 10.76 6.55
C LYS A 10 3.96 10.50 5.04
N PHE A 11 4.73 9.55 4.52
CA PHE A 11 4.52 9.05 3.15
C PHE A 11 3.26 8.17 3.08
N THR A 12 2.59 8.23 1.93
CA THR A 12 1.46 7.35 1.60
C THR A 12 1.98 6.08 0.94
N ILE A 13 1.49 4.91 1.37
CA ILE A 13 1.82 3.62 0.75
C ILE A 13 0.93 3.43 -0.49
N THR A 14 1.52 3.31 -1.67
CA THR A 14 0.80 3.06 -2.94
C THR A 14 1.29 1.78 -3.60
N SER A 15 0.40 0.94 -4.14
CA SER A 15 0.80 -0.25 -4.90
C SER A 15 -0.33 -0.84 -5.75
N GLY A 16 -0.04 -1.91 -6.53
CA GLY A 16 -1.02 -2.67 -7.31
C GLY A 16 -1.78 -3.77 -6.53
N LEU A 17 -1.56 -3.86 -5.21
CA LEU A 17 -2.09 -4.90 -4.32
C LEU A 17 -1.71 -6.33 -4.73
N ALA A 18 -0.48 -6.54 -5.23
CA ALA A 18 0.00 -7.89 -5.48
C ALA A 18 0.12 -8.72 -4.18
N ILE A 19 0.11 -10.05 -4.32
CA ILE A 19 0.38 -10.94 -3.17
C ILE A 19 1.85 -10.78 -2.77
N GLY A 20 2.11 -10.60 -1.47
CA GLY A 20 3.46 -10.47 -0.93
C GLY A 20 3.77 -9.06 -0.43
N ILE A 21 4.85 -8.46 -0.94
CA ILE A 21 5.42 -7.21 -0.39
C ILE A 21 4.43 -6.04 -0.39
N ASP A 22 3.55 -5.97 -1.39
CA ASP A 22 2.47 -4.99 -1.48
C ASP A 22 1.51 -5.14 -0.29
N GLY A 23 0.97 -6.36 -0.09
CA GLY A 23 0.09 -6.66 1.02
C GLY A 23 0.74 -6.43 2.39
N ILE A 24 2.02 -6.80 2.58
CA ILE A 24 2.75 -6.54 3.83
C ILE A 24 2.91 -5.02 4.04
N SER A 25 3.21 -4.27 2.98
CA SER A 25 3.38 -2.80 3.05
C SER A 25 2.06 -2.10 3.41
N HIS A 26 0.94 -2.49 2.79
CA HIS A 26 -0.40 -1.98 3.13
C HIS A 26 -0.79 -2.33 4.56
N LYS A 27 -0.57 -3.58 5.00
CA LYS A 27 -0.86 -4.00 6.38
C LYS A 27 -0.04 -3.21 7.41
N THR A 28 1.23 -2.96 7.13
CA THR A 28 2.09 -2.12 7.98
C THR A 28 1.59 -0.67 7.98
N GLY A 29 1.20 -0.12 6.83
CA GLY A 29 0.57 1.20 6.74
C GLY A 29 -0.65 1.34 7.65
N LEU A 30 -1.60 0.42 7.51
CA LEU A 30 -2.82 0.39 8.33
C LEU A 30 -2.54 0.20 9.82
N LYS A 31 -1.55 -0.64 10.17
CA LYS A 31 -1.16 -0.90 11.57
C LYS A 31 -0.54 0.32 12.27
N HIS A 32 0.04 1.25 11.50
CA HIS A 32 0.74 2.42 12.01
C HIS A 32 0.03 3.73 11.66
N ASP A 33 -1.30 3.68 11.47
CA ASP A 33 -2.16 4.85 11.19
C ASP A 33 -1.72 5.66 9.95
N GLY A 34 -1.11 4.97 8.97
CA GLY A 34 -0.69 5.53 7.69
C GLY A 34 -1.80 5.52 6.65
N ILE A 35 -1.68 6.40 5.66
CA ILE A 35 -2.58 6.41 4.50
C ILE A 35 -2.09 5.39 3.47
N THR A 36 -3.00 4.59 2.93
CA THR A 36 -2.68 3.62 1.89
C THR A 36 -3.65 3.72 0.71
N VAL A 37 -3.14 3.51 -0.51
CA VAL A 37 -3.91 3.53 -1.75
C VAL A 37 -3.50 2.34 -2.62
N ALA A 38 -4.44 1.44 -2.89
CA ALA A 38 -4.23 0.32 -3.82
C ALA A 38 -4.91 0.63 -5.16
N VAL A 39 -4.19 0.42 -6.26
CA VAL A 39 -4.71 0.60 -7.63
C VAL A 39 -4.85 -0.76 -8.31
N LEU A 40 -6.09 -1.17 -8.55
CA LEU A 40 -6.39 -2.38 -9.33
C LEU A 40 -6.80 -1.98 -10.75
N GLY A 41 -6.02 -2.41 -11.73
CA GLY A 41 -6.39 -2.26 -13.14
C GLY A 41 -7.60 -3.14 -13.47
N ALA A 42 -8.58 -2.57 -14.17
CA ALA A 42 -9.72 -3.31 -14.72
C ALA A 42 -9.71 -3.21 -16.25
N VAL A 43 -10.01 -4.31 -16.93
CA VAL A 43 -10.21 -4.31 -18.38
C VAL A 43 -11.66 -3.93 -18.65
N VAL A 44 -11.87 -2.89 -19.46
CA VAL A 44 -13.20 -2.51 -19.93
C VAL A 44 -13.35 -3.01 -21.36
N THR A 45 -14.23 -3.99 -21.58
CA THR A 45 -14.57 -4.52 -22.91
C THR A 45 -15.63 -3.62 -23.57
N ARG A 46 -15.49 -3.37 -24.88
CA ARG A 46 -16.48 -2.67 -25.71
C ARG A 46 -17.35 -3.64 -26.48
#